data_AF-A0A8S8Z479-F1
#
_entry.id   AF-A0A8S8Z479-F1
#
_cell.length_a   1.000
_cell.length_b   1.000
_cell.length_c   1.000
_cell.angle_alpha   90.00
_cell.angle_beta   90.00
_cell.angle_gamma   90.00
#
_symmetry.space_group_name_H-M   'P 1'
#
loop_
_entity.id
_entity.type
_entity.pdbx_description
1 polymer ?
#
loop_
_entity_poly.entity_id
_entity_poly.type
_entity_poly.pdbx_seq_one_letter_code
_entity_poly.pdbx_strand_id
1 'polypeptide(L)'
;MLRSSMLVVTTNIEGGPKPESSMEVTSEEGAAGQREVIREICDAIWSLEAAHNLRWLFITDDDAYLASDDWRRHLLWQLFCRFDVGRDLHFDEGGGRVAWDATAPIPSNKGPIPVRRWPGVTIHDPEVAERVDAWLAEGGY
;
A
#
# COMPACT_ATOMS: atom_id res chain seq x y z
N MET A 1 3.35 -11.17 -16.50
CA MET A 1 3.87 -11.84 -15.28
C MET A 1 4.95 -10.96 -14.67
N LEU A 2 4.94 -10.77 -13.35
CA LEU A 2 6.09 -10.18 -12.64
C LEU A 2 7.31 -11.10 -12.78
N ARG A 3 8.52 -10.53 -12.73
CA ARG A 3 9.76 -11.31 -12.74
C ARG A 3 9.79 -12.23 -11.52
N SER A 4 10.41 -13.41 -11.64
CA SER A 4 10.55 -14.39 -10.55
C SER A 4 11.26 -13.87 -9.28
N SER A 5 11.84 -12.67 -9.34
CA SER A 5 12.51 -11.98 -8.23
C SER A 5 11.63 -10.91 -7.55
N MET A 6 10.33 -10.86 -7.86
CA MET A 6 9.38 -9.87 -7.33
C MET A 6 8.13 -10.57 -6.78
N LEU A 7 7.68 -10.14 -5.61
CA LEU A 7 6.43 -10.58 -4.98
C LEU A 7 5.62 -9.35 -4.58
N VAL A 8 4.31 -9.40 -4.79
CA VAL A 8 3.38 -8.37 -4.31
C VAL A 8 2.46 -9.03 -3.28
N VAL A 9 2.35 -8.41 -2.11
CA VAL A 9 1.47 -8.83 -1.02
C VAL A 9 0.51 -7.69 -0.73
N THR A 10 -0.77 -8.00 -0.67
CA THR A 10 -1.80 -7.10 -0.17
C THR A 10 -2.11 -7.42 1.28
N THR A 11 -2.28 -6.42 2.12
CA THR A 11 -2.63 -6.57 3.53
C THR A 11 -3.68 -5.55 3.95
N ASN A 12 -4.34 -5.78 5.09
CA ASN A 12 -5.25 -4.82 5.69
C ASN A 12 -4.64 -4.33 7.00
N ILE A 13 -4.24 -3.06 7.02
CA ILE A 13 -3.74 -2.42 8.24
C ILE A 13 -4.93 -1.93 9.06
N GLU A 14 -5.10 -2.47 10.26
CA GLU A 14 -6.14 -2.03 11.19
C GLU A 14 -5.96 -0.55 11.55
N GLY A 15 -7.05 0.23 11.47
CA GLY A 15 -7.02 1.67 11.71
C GLY A 15 -6.23 2.46 10.65
N GLY A 16 -5.82 1.83 9.55
CA GLY A 16 -5.15 2.48 8.43
C GLY A 16 -6.07 3.46 7.68
N PRO A 17 -5.50 4.48 7.00
CA PRO A 17 -6.28 5.38 6.17
C PRO A 17 -7.07 4.61 5.11
N LYS A 18 -8.32 5.03 4.87
CA LYS A 18 -9.15 4.50 3.80
C LYS A 18 -9.17 5.46 2.61
N PRO A 19 -9.21 4.98 1.37
CA PRO A 19 -9.20 5.84 0.20
C PRO A 19 -10.30 6.92 0.21
N GLU A 20 -11.46 6.62 0.80
CA GLU A 20 -12.63 7.50 0.80
C GLU A 20 -12.59 8.58 1.88
N SER A 21 -11.63 8.55 2.82
CA SER A 21 -11.59 9.49 3.94
C SER A 21 -10.20 9.97 4.30
N SER A 22 -10.11 11.26 4.65
CA SER A 22 -8.86 11.83 5.17
C SER A 22 -8.63 11.39 6.61
N MET A 23 -7.38 11.07 6.93
CA MET A 23 -6.92 10.79 8.29
C MET A 23 -6.16 12.01 8.81
N GLU A 24 -6.85 12.79 9.63
CA GLU A 24 -6.32 14.04 10.20
C GLU A 24 -5.70 13.85 11.60
N VAL A 25 -6.15 12.84 12.34
CA VAL A 25 -5.76 12.59 13.73
C VAL A 25 -4.59 11.61 13.77
N THR A 26 -3.59 11.94 14.58
CA THR A 26 -2.44 11.08 14.80
C THR A 26 -2.77 9.89 15.70
N SER A 27 -2.28 8.71 15.37
CA SER A 27 -2.37 7.50 16.18
C SER A 27 -1.01 6.84 16.33
N GLU A 28 -0.38 7.03 17.50
CA GLU A 28 0.94 6.45 17.79
C GLU A 28 0.88 4.92 17.91
N GLU A 29 -0.22 4.41 18.50
CA GLU A 29 -0.48 2.98 18.64
C GLU A 29 -0.76 2.34 17.27
N GLY A 30 -1.61 2.97 16.45
CA GLY A 30 -1.90 2.48 15.10
C GLY A 30 -0.65 2.46 14.22
N ALA A 31 0.16 3.52 14.23
CA ALA A 31 1.40 3.55 13.47
C ALA A 31 2.44 2.52 13.98
N ALA A 32 2.45 2.22 15.29
CA ALA A 32 3.27 1.13 15.82
C ALA A 32 2.78 -0.24 15.37
N GLY A 33 1.47 -0.48 15.41
CA GLY A 33 0.84 -1.70 14.90
C GLY A 33 1.09 -1.91 13.41
N GLN A 34 0.99 -0.85 12.60
CA GLN A 34 1.34 -0.91 11.17
C GLN A 34 2.78 -1.40 10.98
N ARG A 35 3.76 -0.78 11.65
CA ARG A 35 5.17 -1.19 11.56
C ARG A 35 5.39 -2.64 12.01
N GLU A 36 4.66 -3.08 13.02
CA GLU A 36 4.71 -4.46 13.50
C GLU A 36 4.21 -5.44 12.44
N VAL A 37 3.04 -5.19 11.85
CA VAL A 37 2.49 -6.02 10.77
C VAL A 37 3.44 -6.08 9.57
N ILE A 38 4.00 -4.94 9.16
CA ILE A 38 4.94 -4.89 8.02
C ILE A 38 6.22 -5.68 8.32
N ARG A 39 6.75 -5.57 9.55
CA ARG A 39 7.90 -6.36 10.00
C ARG A 39 7.59 -7.86 9.98
N GLU A 40 6.43 -8.27 10.52
CA GLU A 40 6.02 -9.68 10.54
C GLU A 40 5.87 -10.26 9.12
N ILE A 41 5.30 -9.48 8.18
CA ILE A 41 5.23 -9.88 6.77
C ILE A 41 6.63 -10.07 6.18
N CYS A 42 7.54 -9.12 6.42
CA CYS A 42 8.91 -9.23 5.95
C CYS A 42 9.59 -10.49 6.49
N ASP A 43 9.55 -10.69 7.81
CA ASP A 43 10.18 -11.82 8.48
C ASP A 43 9.61 -13.15 7.97
N ALA A 44 8.28 -13.25 7.86
CA ALA A 44 7.61 -14.43 7.35
C ALA A 44 8.05 -14.75 5.92
N ILE A 45 8.01 -13.78 5.00
CA ILE A 45 8.40 -13.99 3.60
C ILE A 45 9.88 -14.32 3.46
N TRP A 46 10.76 -13.62 4.18
CA TRP A 46 12.20 -13.84 4.09
C TRP A 46 12.67 -15.17 4.67
N SER A 47 11.89 -15.76 5.57
CA SER A 47 12.14 -17.09 6.13
C SER A 47 11.78 -18.26 5.19
N LEU A 48 11.00 -18.01 4.13
CA LEU A 48 10.58 -19.05 3.19
C LEU A 48 11.75 -19.52 2.32
N GLU A 49 11.97 -20.83 2.26
CA GLU A 49 12.99 -21.44 1.38
C GLU A 49 12.76 -21.06 -0.11
N ALA A 50 11.50 -20.98 -0.52
CA ALA A 50 11.11 -20.57 -1.86
C ALA A 50 11.45 -19.10 -2.19
N ALA A 51 11.71 -18.26 -1.18
CA ALA A 51 12.01 -16.84 -1.34
C ALA A 51 13.52 -16.55 -1.56
N HIS A 52 14.38 -17.56 -1.70
CA HIS A 52 15.83 -17.35 -1.87
C HIS A 52 16.22 -16.46 -3.06
N ASN A 53 15.42 -16.44 -4.13
CA ASN A 53 15.63 -15.58 -5.31
C ASN A 53 14.78 -14.29 -5.28
N LEU A 54 13.95 -14.11 -4.25
CA LEU A 54 13.10 -12.94 -4.11
C LEU A 54 13.97 -11.74 -3.73
N ARG A 55 13.97 -10.72 -4.59
CA ARG A 55 14.74 -9.49 -4.37
C ARG A 55 13.88 -8.31 -3.95
N TRP A 56 12.64 -8.28 -4.45
CA TRP A 56 11.69 -7.20 -4.22
C TRP A 56 10.40 -7.76 -3.64
N LEU A 57 10.06 -7.35 -2.43
CA LEU A 57 8.75 -7.58 -1.81
C LEU A 57 8.00 -6.24 -1.81
N PHE A 58 6.90 -6.15 -2.54
CA PHE A 58 6.02 -4.99 -2.49
C PHE A 58 4.85 -5.30 -1.58
N ILE A 59 4.61 -4.46 -0.59
CA ILE A 59 3.50 -4.59 0.35
C ILE A 59 2.58 -3.41 0.14
N THR A 60 1.29 -3.62 -0.04
CA THR A 60 0.32 -2.54 -0.20
C THR A 60 -1.02 -2.92 0.43
N ASP A 61 -1.95 -1.96 0.50
CA ASP A 61 -3.28 -2.22 1.04
C ASP A 61 -4.09 -3.15 0.12
N ASP A 62 -5.15 -3.73 0.68
CA ASP A 62 -6.07 -4.64 0.00
C ASP A 62 -7.01 -3.95 -1.03
N ASP A 63 -6.89 -2.64 -1.22
CA ASP A 63 -7.54 -1.89 -2.31
C ASP A 63 -6.87 -2.13 -3.68
N ALA A 64 -5.75 -2.86 -3.73
CA ALA A 64 -5.16 -3.38 -4.96
C ALA A 64 -5.69 -4.78 -5.31
N TYR A 65 -6.71 -4.86 -6.19
CA TYR A 65 -7.22 -6.16 -6.64
C TYR A 65 -6.31 -6.81 -7.71
N LEU A 66 -5.39 -7.67 -7.26
CA LEU A 66 -4.34 -8.30 -8.10
C LEU A 66 -4.84 -9.22 -9.23
N ALA A 67 -6.13 -9.56 -9.25
CA ALA A 67 -6.73 -10.33 -10.33
C ALA A 67 -7.35 -9.46 -11.45
N SER A 68 -7.40 -8.13 -11.29
CA SER A 68 -7.86 -7.21 -12.35
C SER A 68 -6.80 -6.99 -13.42
N ASP A 69 -7.17 -6.73 -14.67
CA ASP A 69 -6.18 -6.46 -15.72
C ASP A 69 -5.34 -5.20 -15.46
N ASP A 70 -5.90 -4.22 -14.74
CA ASP A 70 -5.29 -2.92 -14.44
C ASP A 70 -4.54 -2.86 -13.11
N TRP A 71 -4.40 -3.98 -12.38
CA TRP A 71 -3.81 -3.97 -11.03
C TRP A 71 -2.41 -3.34 -10.98
N ARG A 72 -1.63 -3.48 -12.06
CA ARG A 72 -0.27 -2.91 -12.15
C ARG A 72 -0.29 -1.38 -12.18
N ARG A 73 -1.31 -0.78 -12.78
CA ARG A 73 -1.48 0.67 -12.81
C ARG A 73 -1.80 1.21 -11.42
N HIS A 74 -2.70 0.53 -10.70
CA HIS A 74 -3.02 0.87 -9.31
C HIS A 74 -1.81 0.70 -8.39
N LEU A 75 -1.11 -0.43 -8.49
CA LEU A 75 0.10 -0.67 -7.71
C LEU A 75 1.16 0.39 -7.97
N LEU A 76 1.40 0.77 -9.24
CA LEU A 76 2.37 1.81 -9.57
C LEU A 76 2.07 3.12 -8.85
N TRP A 77 0.80 3.53 -8.83
CA TRP A 77 0.38 4.72 -8.10
C TRP A 77 0.58 4.57 -6.59
N GLN A 78 0.17 3.45 -5.98
CA GLN A 78 0.37 3.21 -4.54
C GLN A 78 1.85 3.28 -4.16
N LEU A 79 2.72 2.59 -4.91
CA LEU A 79 4.16 2.54 -4.66
C LEU A 79 4.81 3.91 -4.63
N PHE A 80 4.38 4.85 -5.48
CA PHE A 80 5.00 6.17 -5.57
C PHE A 80 4.28 7.26 -4.77
N CYS A 81 3.05 7.01 -4.33
CA CYS A 81 2.27 8.00 -3.59
C CYS A 81 2.26 7.76 -2.08
N ARG A 82 2.45 6.51 -1.59
CA ARG A 82 2.23 6.14 -0.17
C ARG A 82 3.49 6.10 0.71
N PHE A 83 4.68 6.10 0.13
CA PHE A 83 5.91 5.79 0.87
C PHE A 83 6.85 6.99 1.12
N ASP A 84 7.69 6.87 2.14
CA ASP A 84 8.88 7.66 2.38
C ASP A 84 10.12 6.73 2.43
N VAL A 85 11.18 7.09 1.70
CA VAL A 85 12.40 6.27 1.56
C VAL A 85 13.02 5.91 2.92
N GLY A 86 13.01 6.84 3.88
CA GLY A 86 13.64 6.63 5.17
C GLY A 86 12.80 5.81 6.16
N ARG A 87 11.51 5.61 5.85
CA ARG A 87 10.54 4.94 6.73
C ARG A 87 10.14 3.56 6.21
N ASP A 88 9.93 3.44 4.91
CA ASP A 88 9.13 2.35 4.31
C ASP A 88 9.92 1.43 3.39
N LEU A 89 11.24 1.63 3.28
CA LEU A 89 12.15 0.67 2.65
C LEU A 89 12.85 -0.15 3.74
N HIS A 90 12.58 -1.45 3.76
CA HIS A 90 13.18 -2.39 4.69
C HIS A 90 14.15 -3.30 3.95
N PHE A 91 15.39 -3.36 4.43
CA PHE A 91 16.42 -4.22 3.88
C PHE A 91 16.53 -5.49 4.71
N ASP A 92 16.84 -6.61 4.07
CA ASP A 92 17.25 -7.80 4.80
C ASP A 92 18.64 -7.61 5.43
N GLU A 93 19.05 -8.53 6.31
CA GLU A 93 20.34 -8.43 7.02
C GLU A 93 21.54 -8.29 6.07
N GLY A 94 21.47 -8.88 4.88
CA GLY A 94 22.51 -8.79 3.86
C GLY A 94 22.43 -7.55 2.96
N GLY A 95 21.37 -6.75 3.04
CA GLY A 95 21.11 -5.59 2.17
C GLY A 95 20.83 -5.95 0.69
N GLY A 96 20.66 -7.23 0.39
CA GLY A 96 20.48 -7.75 -0.96
C GLY A 96 19.02 -7.78 -1.41
N ARG A 97 18.09 -7.81 -0.44
CA ARG A 97 16.64 -7.86 -0.66
C ARG A 97 16.00 -6.61 -0.05
N VAL A 98 14.92 -6.15 -0.69
CA VAL A 98 14.19 -4.94 -0.30
C VAL A 98 12.72 -5.28 -0.19
N ALA A 99 12.13 -4.96 0.97
CA ALA A 99 10.69 -4.80 1.11
C ALA A 99 10.33 -3.32 0.98
N TRP A 100 9.35 -3.04 0.13
CA TRP A 100 8.80 -1.72 -0.11
C TRP A 100 7.39 -1.69 0.45
N ASP A 101 7.23 -1.00 1.57
CA ASP A 101 5.93 -0.74 2.17
C ASP A 101 5.26 0.44 1.47
N ALA A 102 4.15 0.16 0.80
CA ALA A 102 3.26 1.13 0.18
C ALA A 102 1.84 0.98 0.72
N THR A 103 1.70 0.56 1.98
CA THR A 103 0.47 0.73 2.73
C THR A 103 0.25 2.21 3.06
N ALA A 104 -1.00 2.64 3.15
CA ALA A 104 -1.32 4.02 3.49
C ALA A 104 -0.81 4.32 4.92
N PRO A 105 0.07 5.32 5.11
CA PRO A 105 0.76 5.48 6.37
C PRO A 105 -0.16 6.15 7.40
N ILE A 106 -0.23 5.57 8.60
CA ILE A 106 -1.00 6.13 9.71
C ILE A 106 -0.29 7.38 10.26
N PRO A 107 -0.94 8.55 10.33
CA PRO A 107 -0.34 9.76 10.87
C PRO A 107 0.18 9.58 12.30
N SER A 108 1.41 10.01 12.57
CA SER A 108 2.07 9.85 13.87
C SER A 108 3.16 10.89 14.07
N ASN A 109 3.39 11.30 15.32
CA ASN A 109 4.50 12.19 15.68
C ASN A 109 5.72 11.42 16.21
N LYS A 110 5.54 10.17 16.65
CA LYS A 110 6.63 9.29 17.08
C LYS A 110 7.02 8.31 15.96
N GLY A 111 8.10 7.58 16.22
CA GLY A 111 8.71 6.65 15.28
C GLY A 111 10.01 7.23 14.69
N PRO A 112 10.62 6.52 13.72
CA PRO A 112 11.86 6.98 13.09
C PRO A 112 11.68 8.30 12.33
N ILE A 113 10.54 8.44 11.64
CA ILE A 113 10.17 9.63 10.87
C ILE A 113 8.69 9.93 11.14
N PRO A 114 8.33 11.16 11.54
CA PRO A 114 6.94 11.56 11.72
C PRO A 114 6.13 11.38 10.44
N VAL A 115 4.89 10.92 10.58
CA VAL A 115 3.95 10.75 9.48
C VAL A 115 2.91 11.86 9.54
N ARG A 116 2.88 12.69 8.49
CA ARG A 116 1.88 13.74 8.33
C ARG A 116 0.48 13.16 8.09
N ARG A 117 -0.51 14.04 8.16
CA ARG A 117 -1.90 13.74 7.79
C ARG A 117 -2.00 13.12 6.40
N TRP A 118 -2.91 12.17 6.27
CA TRP A 118 -3.14 11.42 5.04
C TRP A 118 -4.43 11.87 4.37
N PRO A 119 -4.39 12.40 3.14
CA PRO A 119 -5.60 12.80 2.45
C PRO A 119 -6.38 11.58 1.96
N GLY A 120 -7.71 11.69 1.95
CA GLY A 120 -8.53 10.83 1.11
C GLY A 120 -8.07 10.93 -0.35
N VAL A 121 -8.09 9.81 -1.05
CA VAL A 121 -7.89 9.76 -2.49
C VAL A 121 -9.19 10.22 -3.14
N THR A 122 -9.12 10.93 -4.26
CA THR A 122 -10.34 11.36 -4.98
C THR A 122 -11.04 10.14 -5.58
N ILE A 123 -11.85 9.48 -4.77
CA ILE A 123 -12.84 8.51 -5.22
C ILE A 123 -14.11 9.30 -5.47
N HIS A 124 -14.64 9.19 -6.69
CA HIS A 124 -15.90 9.81 -7.04
C HIS A 124 -17.02 9.18 -6.22
N ASP A 125 -17.96 9.99 -5.75
CA ASP A 125 -19.19 9.50 -5.16
C ASP A 125 -19.83 8.46 -6.10
N PRO A 126 -20.15 7.23 -5.62
CA PRO A 126 -20.68 6.17 -6.48
C PRO A 126 -21.95 6.57 -7.23
N GLU A 127 -22.84 7.36 -6.61
CA GLU A 127 -24.08 7.83 -7.26
C GLU A 127 -23.76 8.82 -8.38
N VAL A 128 -22.76 9.67 -8.18
CA VAL A 128 -22.29 10.60 -9.21
C VAL A 128 -21.62 9.85 -10.35
N ALA A 129 -20.80 8.85 -10.05
CA ALA A 129 -20.14 8.01 -11.06
C ALA A 129 -21.18 7.28 -11.91
N GLU A 130 -22.17 6.61 -11.29
CA GLU A 130 -23.24 5.91 -12.00
C GLU A 130 -24.07 6.86 -12.90
N ARG A 131 -24.36 8.06 -12.41
CA ARG A 131 -25.06 9.08 -13.22
C ARG A 131 -24.23 9.54 -14.42
N VAL A 132 -22.92 9.68 -14.26
CA VAL A 132 -22.01 10.04 -15.36
C VAL A 132 -21.94 8.90 -16.38
N ASP A 133 -21.82 7.65 -15.94
CA ASP A 133 -21.80 6.48 -16.81
C ASP A 133 -23.10 6.35 -17.62
N ALA A 134 -24.26 6.55 -16.98
CA ALA A 134 -25.56 6.57 -17.67
C ALA A 134 -25.62 7.67 -18.74
N TRP A 135 -25.15 8.87 -18.42
CA TRP A 135 -25.11 9.99 -19.37
C TRP A 135 -24.16 9.73 -20.56
N LEU A 136 -23.01 9.10 -20.32
CA LEU A 136 -22.07 8.72 -21.37
C LEU A 136 -22.67 7.67 -22.31
N ALA A 137 -23.33 6.66 -21.76
CA ALA A 137 -24.02 5.63 -22.54
C ALA A 137 -25.13 6.20 -23.42
N GLU A 138 -25.92 7.16 -22.90
CA GLU A 138 -26.91 7.91 -23.68
C GLU A 138 -26.27 8.74 -24.81
N GLY A 139 -25.08 9.30 -24.56
CA GLY A 139 -24.30 10.07 -25.51
C GLY A 139 -23.55 9.24 -26.55
N GLY A 140 -23.58 7.90 -26.46
CA GLY A 140 -22.92 6.99 -27.37
C GLY A 140 -21.41 6.79 -27.11
N TYR A 141 -20.96 7.01 -25.87
CA TYR A 141 -19.60 6.74 -25.41
C TYR A 141 -19.53 5.49 -24.52
#